data_AF-A0A1I6DQV1-F1
#
_entry.id   AF-A0A1I6DQV1-F1
#
_cell.length_a   1.000
_cell.length_b   1.000
_cell.length_c   1.000
_cell.angle_alpha   90.00
_cell.angle_beta   90.00
_cell.angle_gamma   90.00
#
_symmetry.space_group_name_H-M   'P 1'
#
loop_
_entity.id
_entity.type
_entity.pdbx_description
1 polymer ?
#
loop_
_entity_poly.entity_id
_entity_poly.type
_entity_poly.pdbx_seq_one_letter_code
_entity_poly.pdbx_strand_id
1 'polypeptide(L)'
;MFFVYILKCCDGTLYTGYAADPANRLEKHNRGLASKYTRSRLPVELVYLELAGQKERHAAGISHKKDAPAAEIEPDLWGWI
;
A
#
# COMPACT_ATOMS: atom_id res chain seq x y z
N MET A 1 -4.34 10.82 14.77
CA MET A 1 -4.87 11.42 13.52
C MET A 1 -3.99 10.95 12.37
N PHE A 2 -4.57 10.55 11.24
CA PHE A 2 -3.79 10.15 10.06
C PHE A 2 -4.11 11.08 8.90
N PHE A 3 -3.22 11.15 7.92
CA PHE A 3 -3.43 11.85 6.68
C PHE A 3 -3.44 10.86 5.52
N VAL A 4 -4.32 11.09 4.57
CA VAL A 4 -4.25 10.49 3.23
C VAL A 4 -3.50 11.47 2.33
N TYR A 5 -2.56 10.98 1.54
CA TYR A 5 -1.78 11.80 0.62
C TYR A 5 -1.67 11.14 -0.75
N ILE A 6 -1.50 11.95 -1.78
CA ILE A 6 -1.19 11.51 -3.14
C ILE A 6 0.12 12.18 -3.57
N LEU A 7 1.02 11.35 -4.09
CA LEU A 7 2.30 11.77 -4.67
C LEU A 7 2.25 11.64 -6.18
N LYS A 8 2.82 12.60 -6.90
CA LYS A 8 3.11 12.49 -8.32
C LYS A 8 4.56 12.08 -8.50
N CYS A 9 4.78 11.00 -9.25
CA CYS A 9 6.10 10.49 -9.58
C CYS A 9 6.67 11.19 -10.83
N CYS A 10 7.98 11.04 -11.05
CA CYS A 10 8.66 11.65 -12.20
C CYS A 10 8.15 11.15 -13.57
N ASP A 11 7.60 9.94 -13.63
CA ASP A 11 6.95 9.37 -14.82
C ASP A 11 5.49 9.86 -15.01
N GLY A 12 5.01 10.77 -14.15
CA GLY A 12 3.66 11.30 -14.17
C GLY A 12 2.62 10.39 -13.50
N THR A 13 3.01 9.21 -13.02
CA THR A 13 2.11 8.30 -12.29
C THR A 13 1.81 8.82 -10.88
N LEU A 14 0.69 8.36 -10.31
CA LEU A 14 0.24 8.74 -8.98
C LEU A 14 0.42 7.60 -7.98
N TYR A 15 0.84 7.94 -6.77
CA TYR A 15 0.93 7.03 -5.64
C TYR A 15 0.11 7.54 -4.46
N THR A 16 -0.85 6.75 -3.99
CA THR A 16 -1.66 7.08 -2.82
C THR A 16 -1.13 6.37 -1.58
N GLY A 17 -1.05 7.09 -0.46
CA GLY A 17 -0.64 6.53 0.81
C GLY A 17 -1.35 7.18 2.00
N TYR A 18 -1.10 6.62 3.18
CA TYR A 18 -1.54 7.21 4.45
C TYR A 18 -0.39 7.24 5.45
N ALA A 19 -0.29 8.29 6.25
CA ALA A 19 0.75 8.45 7.27
C ALA A 19 0.28 9.37 8.40
N ALA A 20 0.82 9.17 9.60
CA ALA A 20 0.64 10.11 10.70
C ALA A 20 1.46 11.39 10.49
N ASP A 21 2.63 11.26 9.86
CA ASP A 21 3.52 12.36 9.49
C ASP A 21 3.82 12.32 7.97
N PRO A 22 3.01 13.01 7.15
CA PRO A 22 3.15 12.98 5.69
C PRO A 22 4.45 13.66 5.21
N ALA A 23 4.99 14.63 5.95
CA ALA A 23 6.21 15.35 5.58
C ALA A 23 7.46 14.46 5.68
N ASN A 24 7.67 13.82 6.82
CA ASN A 24 8.73 12.83 7.00
C ASN A 24 8.56 11.65 6.03
N ARG A 25 7.31 11.26 5.75
CA ARG A 25 7.02 10.19 4.80
C ARG A 25 7.44 10.58 3.38
N LEU A 26 7.15 11.80 2.93
CA LEU A 26 7.57 12.35 1.65
C LEU A 26 9.10 12.36 1.52
N GLU A 27 9.82 12.80 2.55
CA GLU A 27 11.29 12.78 2.56
C GLU A 27 11.82 11.35 2.38
N LYS A 28 11.25 10.38 3.11
CA LYS A 28 11.60 8.96 2.97
C LYS A 28 11.31 8.41 1.57
N HIS A 29 10.23 8.86 0.92
CA HIS A 29 9.98 8.51 -0.48
C HIS A 29 11.09 9.06 -1.39
N ASN A 30 11.43 10.34 -1.29
CA ASN A 30 12.48 10.97 -2.09
C ASN A 30 13.89 10.42 -1.83
N ARG A 31 14.11 9.79 -0.67
CA ARG A 31 15.34 9.04 -0.35
C ARG A 31 15.30 7.57 -0.78
N GLY A 32 14.21 7.10 -1.36
CA GLY A 32 14.01 5.71 -1.76
C GLY A 32 13.79 4.73 -0.60
N LEU A 33 13.54 5.21 0.62
CA LEU A 33 13.45 4.40 1.84
C LEU A 33 12.01 4.01 2.22
N ALA A 34 11.00 4.49 1.48
CA ALA A 34 9.59 4.23 1.78
C ALA A 34 9.03 3.04 0.97
N SER A 35 8.39 3.30 -0.17
CA SER A 35 7.71 2.28 -0.99
C SER A 35 8.62 1.75 -2.11
N LYS A 36 8.57 0.44 -2.37
CA LYS A 36 9.21 -0.17 -3.55
C LYS A 36 8.70 0.49 -4.85
N TYR A 37 7.42 0.84 -4.90
CA TYR A 37 6.79 1.43 -6.08
C TYR A 37 7.40 2.79 -6.44
N THR A 38 7.57 3.67 -5.44
CA THR A 38 8.11 5.01 -5.64
C THR A 38 9.63 5.03 -5.73
N ARG A 39 10.33 4.05 -5.15
CA ARG A 39 11.81 3.99 -5.13
C ARG A 39 12.40 4.04 -6.54
N SER A 40 11.74 3.44 -7.53
CA SER A 40 12.18 3.45 -8.93
C SER A 40 11.63 4.64 -9.74
N ARG A 41 10.91 5.59 -9.11
CA ARG A 41 10.16 6.67 -9.77
C ARG A 41 10.35 8.02 -9.08
N LEU A 42 11.59 8.31 -8.70
CA LEU A 42 11.99 9.54 -8.02
C LEU A 42 12.43 10.62 -9.03
N PRO A 43 12.32 11.92 -8.68
CA PRO A 43 11.72 12.45 -7.45
C PRO A 43 10.19 12.30 -7.44
N VAL A 44 9.60 12.39 -6.24
CA VAL A 44 8.16 12.45 -6.05
C VAL A 44 7.76 13.77 -5.39
N GLU A 45 6.59 14.27 -5.78
CA GLU A 45 6.03 15.53 -5.31
C GLU A 45 4.67 15.29 -4.65
N LEU A 46 4.40 15.98 -3.54
CA LEU A 46 3.10 15.93 -2.87
C LEU A 46 2.10 16.78 -3.67
N VAL A 47 1.03 16.15 -4.18
CA VAL A 47 -0.01 16.83 -4.96
C VAL A 47 -1.37 16.88 -4.26
N TYR A 48 -1.56 16.06 -3.23
CA TYR A 48 -2.78 16.05 -2.42
C TYR A 48 -2.47 15.65 -0.98
N LEU A 49 -3.15 16.29 -0.03
CA LEU A 49 -3.08 15.96 1.39
C LEU A 49 -4.43 16.24 2.07
N GLU A 50 -4.97 15.25 2.75
CA GLU A 50 -6.24 15.35 3.49
C GLU A 50 -6.12 14.69 4.86
N LEU A 51 -6.77 15.31 5.86
CA LEU A 51 -6.90 14.74 7.19
C LEU A 51 -7.90 13.57 7.16
N ALA A 52 -7.43 12.36 7.44
CA ALA A 52 -8.32 11.22 7.64
C ALA A 52 -8.94 11.31 9.03
N GLY A 53 -10.23 11.65 9.09
CA GLY A 53 -11.04 11.56 10.30
C GLY A 53 -11.04 10.13 10.86
N GLN A 54 -11.22 9.99 12.18
CA GLN A 54 -11.35 8.67 12.79
C GLN A 54 -12.62 7.99 12.29
N LYS A 55 -12.49 7.04 11.36
CA LYS A 55 -13.49 5.97 11.27
C LYS A 55 -13.30 5.11 12.51
N GLU A 56 -14.32 5.06 13.35
CA GLU A 56 -14.40 4.07 14.42
C GLU A 56 -14.11 2.70 13.82
N ARG A 57 -12.98 2.11 14.22
CA ARG A 57 -12.66 0.74 13.84
C ARG A 57 -13.60 -0.16 14.63
N HIS A 58 -14.80 -0.41 14.13
CA HIS A 58 -15.50 -1.64 14.48
C HIS A 58 -14.63 -2.78 13.97
N ALA A 59 -13.86 -3.37 14.87
CA ALA A 59 -13.16 -4.61 14.63
C ALA A 59 -14.22 -5.70 14.38
N ALA A 60 -14.67 -5.82 13.13
CA ALA A 60 -15.33 -7.04 12.68
C ALA A 60 -14.25 -8.13 12.74
N GLY A 61 -14.25 -8.90 13.84
CA GLY A 61 -13.39 -10.05 14.01
C GLY A 61 -13.60 -11.02 12.85
N ILE A 62 -12.61 -11.15 11.99
CA ILE A 62 -12.52 -12.29 11.08
C ILE A 62 -12.01 -13.44 11.95
N SER A 63 -12.95 -14.20 12.52
CA SER A 63 -12.65 -15.46 13.17
C SER A 63 -12.04 -16.41 12.14
N HIS A 64 -10.79 -16.82 12.37
CA HIS A 64 -10.15 -17.88 11.59
C HIS A 64 -10.95 -19.18 11.75
N LYS A 65 -11.81 -19.52 10.79
CA LYS A 65 -12.16 -20.93 10.55
C LYS A 65 -11.07 -21.51 9.65
N LYS A 66 -10.02 -22.04 10.28
CA LYS A 66 -9.13 -23.02 9.66
C LYS A 66 -9.88 -24.34 9.77
N ASP A 67 -10.17 -24.97 8.63
CA ASP A 67 -10.23 -26.42 8.39
C ASP A 67 -10.99 -26.68 7.08
N ALA A 68 -10.23 -26.89 6.01
CA ALA A 68 -10.70 -27.63 4.84
C ALA A 68 -9.66 -28.73 4.58
N PRO A 69 -10.05 -30.02 4.50
CA PRO A 69 -9.11 -31.10 4.23
C PRO A 69 -8.53 -30.98 2.82
N ALA A 70 -7.24 -31.27 2.71
CA ALA A 70 -6.48 -31.28 1.47
C ALA A 70 -7.11 -32.27 0.47
N ALA A 71 -7.73 -31.74 -0.58
CA ALA A 71 -8.02 -32.50 -1.78
C ALA A 71 -6.77 -32.50 -2.66
N GLU A 72 -6.43 -33.67 -3.16
CA GLU A 72 -5.26 -34.00 -3.98
C GLU A 72 -5.18 -33.09 -5.22
N ILE A 73 -4.00 -32.50 -5.44
CA ILE A 73 -3.71 -31.73 -6.66
C ILE A 73 -2.90 -32.62 -7.59
N GLU A 74 -3.55 -33.07 -8.67
CA GLU A 74 -2.92 -33.77 -9.80
C GLU A 74 -1.92 -32.82 -10.51
N PRO A 75 -0.67 -33.27 -10.77
CA PRO A 75 0.43 -32.40 -11.21
C PRO A 75 0.52 -32.10 -12.72
N ASP A 76 -0.52 -32.31 -13.54
CA ASP A 76 -0.41 -32.20 -15.01
C ASP A 76 -0.88 -30.86 -15.63
N LEU A 77 -1.31 -29.88 -14.83
CA LEU A 77 -1.79 -28.57 -15.30
C LEU A 77 -0.81 -27.41 -15.06
N TRP A 78 0.49 -27.60 -15.36
CA TRP A 78 1.48 -26.51 -15.42
C TRP A 78 2.07 -26.33 -16.82
N GLY A 79 1.21 -26.24 -17.83
CA GLY A 79 1.57 -25.72 -19.14
C GLY A 79 1.35 -24.20 -19.19
N TRP A 80 2.44 -23.44 -19.34
CA TRP A 80 2.52 -22.01 -19.69
C TRP A 80 2.29 -20.98 -18.56
N ILE A 81 3.35 -20.71 -17.79
CA ILE A 81 3.71 -19.35 -17.33
C ILE A 81 5.23 -19.19 -17.46
#